data_AF-A0A7G5X9Q4-F1
#
_entry.id   AF-A0A7G5X9Q4-F1
#
_cell.length_a   1.000
_cell.length_b   1.000
_cell.length_c   1.000
_cell.angle_alpha   90.00
_cell.angle_beta   90.00
_cell.angle_gamma   90.00
#
_symmetry.space_group_name_H-M   'P 1'
#
loop_
_entity.id
_entity.type
_entity.pdbx_description
1 polymer ?
#
loop_
_entity_poly.entity_id
_entity_poly.type
_entity_poly.pdbx_seq_one_letter_code
_entity_poly.pdbx_strand_id
1 'polypeptide(L)'
;TVEERIFAQRLMKYWTNFARTGDPNDPRDSKSPRWPPYTTAAQQYVSLNLKPLEVRRGLRAQTCAFWNRFLPKLLSATGRRGVGKQGMHQAARVGRTGE
;
A
#
# COMPACT_ATOMS: atom_id res chain seq x y z
N THR A 1 17.93 -20.19 5.77
CA THR A 1 17.73 -21.55 5.22
C THR A 1 17.75 -21.52 3.69
N VAL A 2 17.71 -22.68 3.02
CA VAL A 2 17.67 -22.73 1.54
C VAL A 2 16.40 -22.08 1.00
N GLU A 3 15.28 -22.25 1.70
CA GLU A 3 13.97 -21.67 1.38
C GLU A 3 14.02 -20.14 1.44
N GLU A 4 14.69 -19.56 2.44
CA GLU A 4 14.89 -18.11 2.55
C GLU A 4 15.75 -17.56 1.42
N ARG A 5 16.76 -18.31 0.96
CA ARG A 5 17.58 -17.90 -0.21
C ARG A 5 16.73 -17.87 -1.48
N ILE A 6 15.89 -18.87 -1.71
CA ILE A 6 14.95 -18.92 -2.83
C ILE A 6 13.95 -17.76 -2.74
N PHE A 7 13.43 -17.49 -1.54
CA PHE A 7 12.52 -16.36 -1.31
C PHE A 7 13.18 -15.02 -1.58
N ALA A 8 14.42 -14.79 -1.11
CA ALA A 8 15.18 -13.59 -1.37
C ALA A 8 15.43 -13.37 -2.86
N GLN A 9 15.78 -14.42 -3.61
CA GLN A 9 15.90 -14.36 -5.07
C GLN A 9 14.59 -13.95 -5.75
N ARG A 10 13.45 -14.49 -5.28
CA ARG A 10 12.13 -14.11 -5.78
C ARG A 10 11.80 -12.64 -5.49
N LEU A 11 12.12 -12.14 -4.29
CA LEU A 11 11.95 -10.72 -3.94
C LEU A 11 12.79 -9.80 -4.82
N MET A 12 14.08 -10.13 -5.01
CA MET A 12 14.97 -9.37 -5.89
C MET A 12 14.44 -9.36 -7.33
N LYS A 13 13.89 -10.48 -7.83
CA LYS A 13 13.28 -10.54 -9.16
C LYS A 13 12.08 -9.60 -9.28
N TYR A 14 11.16 -9.59 -8.32
CA TYR A 14 10.02 -8.66 -8.34
C TYR A 14 10.49 -7.20 -8.32
N TRP A 15 11.44 -6.86 -7.44
CA TRP A 15 11.95 -5.49 -7.35
C TRP A 15 12.69 -5.02 -8.60
N THR A 16 13.53 -5.87 -9.19
CA THR A 16 14.28 -5.54 -10.41
C THR A 16 13.38 -5.43 -11.63
N ASN A 17 12.36 -6.27 -11.76
CA ASN A 17 11.35 -6.16 -12.81
C ASN A 17 10.56 -4.85 -12.68
N PHE A 18 10.10 -4.52 -11.47
CA PHE A 18 9.39 -3.27 -11.20
C PHE A 18 10.26 -2.05 -11.51
N ALA A 19 11.52 -2.04 -11.07
CA ALA A 19 12.44 -0.93 -11.35
C ALA A 19 12.68 -0.72 -12.85
N ARG A 20 12.65 -1.80 -13.65
CA ARG A 20 12.86 -1.72 -15.11
C ARG A 20 11.60 -1.33 -15.89
N THR A 21 10.42 -1.81 -15.48
CA THR A 21 9.21 -1.79 -16.33
C THR A 21 7.98 -1.18 -15.67
N GLY A 22 8.01 -0.93 -14.36
CA GLY A 22 6.84 -0.57 -13.57
C GLY A 22 5.92 -1.75 -13.23
N ASP A 23 6.19 -2.96 -13.73
CA ASP A 23 5.46 -4.21 -13.40
C ASP A 23 6.42 -5.20 -12.69
N PRO A 24 6.13 -5.67 -11.47
CA PRO A 24 6.97 -6.67 -10.80
C PRO A 24 6.96 -8.04 -11.49
N ASN A 25 5.94 -8.35 -12.31
CA ASN A 25 5.77 -9.67 -12.89
C ASN A 25 6.76 -9.95 -14.04
N ASP A 26 7.14 -11.22 -14.25
CA ASP A 26 7.95 -11.61 -15.42
C ASP A 26 7.03 -11.76 -16.65
N PRO A 27 7.23 -11.00 -17.73
CA PRO A 27 6.39 -11.09 -18.92
C PRO A 27 6.53 -12.42 -19.67
N ARG A 28 7.62 -13.17 -19.42
CA ARG A 28 7.89 -14.46 -20.08
C ARG A 28 7.30 -15.65 -19.34
N ASP A 29 6.79 -15.44 -18.12
CA ASP A 29 6.26 -16.49 -17.28
C ASP A 29 4.76 -16.28 -17.03
N SER A 30 3.94 -16.80 -17.95
CA SER A 30 2.48 -16.73 -17.88
C SER A 30 1.85 -17.74 -16.92
N LYS A 31 2.62 -18.74 -16.46
CA LYS A 31 2.12 -19.80 -15.57
C LYS A 31 2.27 -19.44 -14.10
N SER A 32 3.20 -18.54 -13.77
CA SER A 32 3.39 -18.06 -12.41
C SER A 32 2.21 -17.19 -11.94
N PRO A 33 1.80 -17.31 -10.66
CA PRO A 33 0.80 -16.42 -10.09
C PRO A 33 1.21 -14.95 -10.24
N ARG A 34 0.30 -14.14 -10.76
CA ARG A 34 0.54 -12.72 -11.03
C ARG A 34 0.31 -11.88 -9.77
N TRP A 35 1.15 -10.87 -9.59
CA TRP A 35 0.94 -9.76 -8.66
C TRP A 35 0.04 -8.72 -9.35
N PRO A 36 -1.24 -8.57 -8.97
CA PRO A 36 -2.14 -7.60 -9.59
C PRO A 36 -1.87 -6.17 -9.09
N PRO A 37 -2.10 -5.14 -9.94
CA PRO A 37 -2.02 -3.76 -9.48
C PRO A 37 -3.06 -3.48 -8.40
N TYR A 38 -2.68 -2.68 -7.41
CA TYR A 38 -3.63 -2.20 -6.41
C TYR A 38 -4.61 -1.21 -7.05
N THR A 39 -5.91 -1.42 -6.84
CA THR A 39 -6.96 -0.47 -7.22
C THR A 39 -7.85 -0.15 -6.02
N THR A 40 -8.49 1.00 -6.01
CA THR A 40 -9.41 1.40 -4.93
C THR A 40 -10.62 0.47 -4.82
N ALA A 41 -11.07 -0.09 -5.95
CA ALA A 41 -12.19 -1.02 -6.03
C ALA A 41 -11.83 -2.43 -5.54
N ALA A 42 -10.74 -3.02 -6.04
CA ALA A 42 -10.38 -4.41 -5.71
C ALA A 42 -9.53 -4.52 -4.43
N GLN A 43 -8.75 -3.49 -4.12
CA GLN A 43 -7.85 -3.39 -2.97
C GLN A 43 -6.93 -4.61 -2.81
N GLN A 44 -6.48 -5.16 -3.94
CA GLN A 44 -5.66 -6.37 -3.96
C GLN A 44 -4.22 -6.07 -3.56
N TYR A 45 -3.68 -6.94 -2.73
CA TYR A 45 -2.27 -6.96 -2.35
C TYR A 45 -1.79 -8.40 -2.30
N VAL A 46 -0.48 -8.61 -2.26
CA VAL A 46 0.10 -9.96 -2.18
C VAL A 46 0.76 -10.21 -0.82
N SER A 47 0.73 -11.46 -0.36
CA SER A 47 1.54 -11.89 0.78
C SER A 47 2.94 -12.31 0.31
N LEU A 48 3.98 -11.68 0.86
CA LEU A 48 5.37 -12.03 0.63
C LEU A 48 5.89 -12.85 1.80
N ASN A 49 6.00 -14.16 1.61
CA ASN A 49 6.50 -15.10 2.61
C ASN A 49 7.14 -16.31 1.88
N LEU A 50 7.56 -17.36 2.59
CA LEU A 50 8.20 -18.54 1.96
C LEU A 50 7.25 -19.37 1.06
N LYS A 51 5.93 -19.21 1.20
CA LYS A 51 4.92 -19.91 0.40
C LYS A 51 4.80 -19.28 -1.00
N PRO A 52 4.11 -19.94 -1.94
CA PRO A 52 3.74 -19.32 -3.21
C PRO A 52 2.97 -18.01 -3.03
N LEU A 53 3.00 -17.15 -4.05
CA LEU A 53 2.35 -15.84 -4.02
C LEU A 53 0.84 -15.99 -3.78
N GLU A 54 0.33 -15.30 -2.77
CA GLU A 54 -1.09 -15.31 -2.41
C GLU A 54 -1.66 -13.90 -2.56
N VAL A 55 -2.73 -13.74 -3.34
CA VAL A 55 -3.44 -12.47 -3.50
C VAL A 55 -4.53 -12.36 -2.44
N ARG A 56 -4.49 -11.28 -1.67
CA ARG A 56 -5.46 -10.92 -0.62
C ARG A 56 -6.10 -9.58 -0.93
N ARG A 57 -7.13 -9.20 -0.18
CA ARG A 57 -7.87 -7.94 -0.37
C ARG A 57 -8.03 -7.16 0.93
N GLY A 58 -8.08 -5.84 0.82
CA GLY A 58 -8.46 -4.95 1.91
C GLY A 58 -7.47 -4.98 3.08
N LEU A 59 -6.20 -4.66 2.83
CA LEU A 59 -5.15 -4.65 3.85
C LEU A 59 -5.58 -3.82 5.06
N ARG A 60 -5.88 -4.51 6.18
CA ARG A 60 -6.34 -3.92 7.44
C ARG A 60 -7.50 -2.92 7.26
N ALA A 61 -8.42 -3.17 6.30
CA ALA A 61 -9.41 -2.19 5.87
C ALA A 61 -10.21 -1.55 7.01
N GLN A 62 -10.66 -2.34 8.00
CA GLN A 62 -11.40 -1.83 9.16
C GLN A 62 -10.54 -0.94 10.07
N THR A 63 -9.31 -1.37 10.38
CA THR A 63 -8.37 -0.57 11.16
C THR A 63 -8.04 0.74 10.43
N CYS A 64 -7.75 0.67 9.13
CA CYS A 64 -7.50 1.86 8.33
C CYS A 64 -8.72 2.78 8.23
N ALA A 65 -9.94 2.24 8.15
CA ALA A 65 -11.16 3.06 8.18
C ALA A 65 -11.30 3.80 9.52
N PHE A 66 -11.02 3.13 10.64
CA PHE A 66 -10.98 3.77 11.94
C PHE A 66 -9.98 4.94 11.98
N TRP A 67 -8.70 4.68 11.66
CA TRP A 67 -7.65 5.71 11.77
C TRP A 67 -7.78 6.82 10.72
N ASN A 68 -8.14 6.50 9.48
CA ASN A 68 -8.14 7.46 8.38
C ASN A 68 -9.46 8.22 8.24
N ARG A 69 -10.58 7.68 8.75
CA ARG A 69 -11.91 8.30 8.57
C ARG A 69 -12.59 8.64 9.88
N PHE A 70 -12.59 7.74 10.86
CA PHE A 70 -13.34 7.94 12.09
C PHE A 70 -12.58 8.84 13.09
N LEU A 71 -11.35 8.47 13.44
CA LEU A 71 -10.59 9.17 14.48
C LEU A 71 -10.38 10.66 14.18
N PRO A 72 -10.05 11.12 12.95
CA PRO A 72 -9.87 12.54 12.68
C PRO A 72 -11.16 13.34 12.89
N LYS A 73 -12.32 12.76 12.56
CA LYS A 73 -13.63 13.37 12.81
C LYS A 73 -13.94 13.43 14.30
N LEU A 74 -13.63 12.37 15.04
CA LEU A 74 -13.81 12.33 16.49
C LEU A 74 -12.99 13.43 17.16
N LEU A 75 -11.69 13.52 16.86
CA LEU A 75 -10.80 14.55 17.40
C LEU A 75 -11.26 15.96 17.04
N SER A 76 -11.77 16.17 15.82
CA SER A 76 -12.33 17.46 15.41
C SER A 76 -13.59 17.84 16.18
N ALA A 77 -14.44 16.86 16.52
CA ALA A 77 -15.68 17.08 17.27
C ALA A 77 -15.43 17.30 18.77
N THR A 78 -14.46 16.57 19.36
CA THR A 78 -14.16 16.64 20.80
C THR A 78 -13.13 17.70 21.15
N GLY A 79 -12.30 18.14 20.20
CA GLY A 79 -11.27 19.17 20.36
C GLY A 79 -11.78 20.60 20.55
N ARG A 80 -13.10 20.84 20.61
CA ARG A 80 -13.70 22.16 20.88
C ARG A 80 -13.89 22.49 22.37
N ARG A 81 -13.41 21.64 23.29
CA ARG A 81 -13.37 21.93 24.73
C ARG A 81 -11.95 21.78 25.28
N GLY A 82 -11.18 22.86 25.25
CA GLY A 82 -9.96 22.99 26.07
C GLY A 82 -8.75 23.54 25.33
N VAL A 83 -8.56 24.86 25.49
CA VAL A 83 -7.29 25.60 25.43
C VAL A 83 -6.55 25.62 24.09
N GLY A 84 -6.55 26.80 23.47
CA GLY A 84 -5.89 27.05 22.20
C GLY A 84 -4.40 26.74 22.22
N LYS A 85 -3.90 26.28 21.07
CA LYS A 85 -2.62 26.71 20.48
C LYS A 85 -2.75 26.64 18.97
N GLN A 86 -2.40 27.74 18.34
CA GLN A 86 -2.28 27.93 16.90
C GLN A 86 -1.30 26.92 16.30
N GLY A 87 -1.53 26.59 15.03
CA GLY A 87 -0.48 26.11 14.13
C GLY A 87 -0.36 24.60 13.98
N MET A 88 -1.08 24.04 13.00
CA MET A 88 -0.50 22.99 12.18
C MET A 88 -0.87 23.31 10.74
N HIS A 89 0.10 23.86 10.00
CA HIS A 89 -0.03 24.21 8.60
C HIS A 89 -0.54 23.01 7.80
N GLN A 90 -1.59 23.24 7.02
CA GLN A 90 -1.95 22.39 5.90
C GLN A 90 -0.78 22.37 4.91
N ALA A 91 -0.06 21.25 4.85
CA ALA A 91 0.62 20.88 3.62
C ALA A 91 -0.46 20.32 2.66
N ALA A 92 -1.18 21.23 2.02
CA ALA A 92 -1.99 20.90 0.85
C ALA A 92 -1.06 20.35 -0.22
N ARG A 93 -1.41 19.17 -0.75
CA ARG A 93 -0.86 18.64 -2.01
C ARG A 93 -0.89 19.76 -3.05
N VAL A 94 0.27 20.09 -3.61
CA VAL A 94 0.37 20.80 -4.88
C VAL A 94 -0.25 19.89 -5.95
N GLY A 95 -1.53 20.15 -6.26
CA GLY A 95 -2.07 19.87 -7.57
C GLY A 95 -1.49 20.92 -8.52
N ARG A 96 -0.76 20.47 -9.53
CA ARG A 96 -0.30 21.31 -10.64
C ARG A 96 -1.31 21.11 -11.77
N THR A 97 -2.12 22.13 -11.99
CA THR A 97 -3.00 22.32 -13.15
C THR A 97 -2.44 23.48 -13.99
N GLY A 98 -2.48 23.34 -15.32
CA GLY A 98 -2.11 24.34 -16.34
C GLY A 98 -0.65 24.20 -16.80
N GLU A 99 -0.30 24.10 -18.08
CA GLU A 99 -0.99 24.31 -19.37
C GLU A 99 -0.57 23.23 -20.37
#